data_AF-A0A968TG16-F1
#
_entry.id   AF-A0A968TG16-F1
#
_cell.length_a   1.000
_cell.length_b   1.000
_cell.length_c   1.000
_cell.angle_alpha   90.00
_cell.angle_beta   90.00
_cell.angle_gamma   90.00
#
_symmetry.space_group_name_H-M   'P 1'
#
loop_
_entity.id
_entity.type
_entity.pdbx_description
1 polymer ?
#
loop_
_entity_poly.entity_id
_entity_poly.type
_entity_poly.pdbx_seq_one_letter_code
_entity_poly.pdbx_strand_id
1 'polypeptide(L)'
;MQVFNMITIKAKVVAFGIGAVLLLLLGACGGGAAPAGDGGVAVESGSVWVRPAVTTGMSDAAMGGNMDHSGGSMDHGSMGQGGGGNSAAYLRLVNTGGEADALVGASTDAAKIVEIHDMTMENGVMKMFPIEQIEIPAGGSAELQPGGLHVMLIDLNQDLNAGDEVELTLKLASGKEIQVTAPVEQR
;
A
#
# COMPACT_ATOMS: atom_id res chain seq x y z
N MET A 1 27.36 10.63 -60.71
CA MET A 1 26.82 11.57 -59.70
C MET A 1 27.20 11.01 -58.33
N GLN A 2 28.30 11.41 -57.66
CA GLN A 2 28.54 12.73 -57.01
C GLN A 2 27.37 13.04 -56.05
N VAL A 3 27.46 13.33 -54.75
CA VAL A 3 28.49 13.80 -53.78
C VAL A 3 27.73 13.90 -52.42
N PHE A 4 28.28 13.72 -51.22
CA PHE A 4 29.10 14.64 -50.39
C PHE A 4 29.38 13.88 -49.06
N ASN A 5 30.64 13.60 -48.69
CA ASN A 5 31.51 14.40 -47.80
C ASN A 5 31.10 14.29 -46.31
N MET A 6 31.74 13.44 -45.50
CA MET A 6 33.03 13.67 -44.81
C MET A 6 33.05 14.98 -44.02
N ILE A 7 32.67 14.92 -42.73
CA ILE A 7 33.06 15.92 -41.73
C ILE A 7 33.75 15.20 -40.58
N THR A 8 35.07 15.34 -40.60
CA THR A 8 36.05 15.14 -39.56
C THR A 8 35.73 15.99 -38.33
N ILE A 9 35.63 15.38 -37.15
CA ILE A 9 35.93 16.07 -35.89
C ILE A 9 36.96 15.25 -35.13
N LYS A 10 38.20 15.72 -35.21
CA LYS A 10 39.33 15.30 -34.38
C LYS A 10 39.05 15.75 -32.94
N ALA A 11 38.97 14.81 -32.00
CA ALA A 11 39.22 15.10 -30.59
C ALA A 11 40.25 14.09 -30.06
N LYS A 12 41.52 14.50 -30.18
CA LYS A 12 42.64 13.93 -29.43
C LYS A 12 42.46 14.36 -27.98
N VAL A 13 42.20 13.42 -27.08
CA VAL A 13 42.59 13.56 -25.67
C VAL A 13 43.40 12.33 -25.33
N VAL A 14 44.72 12.52 -25.36
CA VAL A 14 45.72 11.64 -24.77
C VAL A 14 45.83 12.03 -23.31
N ALA A 15 45.55 11.11 -22.39
CA ALA A 15 46.03 11.18 -21.03
C ALA A 15 46.31 9.75 -20.54
N PHE A 16 47.59 9.39 -20.67
CA PHE A 16 48.25 8.32 -19.93
C PHE A 16 48.25 8.69 -18.43
N GLY A 17 47.96 7.76 -17.54
CA GLY A 17 48.07 8.00 -16.10
C GLY A 17 47.64 6.83 -15.23
N ILE A 18 48.51 5.84 -15.10
CA ILE A 18 48.45 4.75 -14.12
C ILE A 18 48.47 5.36 -12.71
N GLY A 19 47.62 4.87 -11.80
CA GLY A 19 47.68 5.29 -10.41
C GLY A 19 46.55 4.74 -9.54
N ALA A 20 46.40 3.41 -9.48
CA ALA A 20 45.63 2.77 -8.42
C ALA A 20 46.36 3.02 -7.09
N VAL A 21 45.85 3.95 -6.27
CA VAL A 21 46.28 4.16 -4.89
C VAL A 21 45.06 4.01 -3.97
N LEU A 22 45.07 2.86 -3.31
CA LEU A 22 44.36 2.48 -2.11
C LEU A 22 44.53 3.54 -1.00
N LEU A 23 43.44 4.19 -0.54
CA LEU A 23 43.45 4.85 0.77
C LEU A 23 42.04 5.05 1.37
N LEU A 24 41.80 4.25 2.41
CA LEU A 24 41.09 4.53 3.67
C LEU A 24 39.69 5.18 3.63
N LEU A 25 38.72 4.32 3.94
CA LEU A 25 37.54 4.56 4.80
C LEU A 25 37.60 5.85 5.63
N LEU A 26 36.89 6.87 5.17
CA LEU A 26 36.14 7.74 6.07
C LEU A 26 34.65 7.57 5.72
N GLY A 27 33.92 7.03 6.69
CA GLY A 27 32.47 6.95 6.64
C GLY A 27 31.91 8.35 6.48
N ALA A 28 31.36 8.61 5.29
CA ALA A 28 30.38 9.65 5.12
C ALA A 28 29.19 9.26 6.01
N CYS A 29 28.92 10.05 7.06
CA CYS A 29 27.54 10.21 7.53
C CYS A 29 26.77 10.90 6.41
N GLY A 30 26.45 10.11 5.38
CA GLY A 30 25.38 10.40 4.44
C GLY A 30 24.10 10.22 5.21
N GLY A 31 23.66 11.29 5.89
CA GLY A 31 22.24 11.54 5.99
C GLY A 31 21.75 11.63 4.56
N GLY A 32 21.24 10.51 4.05
CA GLY A 32 20.61 10.43 2.75
C GLY A 32 19.39 11.33 2.75
N ALA A 33 19.61 12.61 2.46
CA ALA A 33 18.63 13.37 1.71
C ALA A 33 18.44 12.56 0.42
N ALA A 34 17.36 11.79 0.38
CA ALA A 34 16.95 11.07 -0.82
C ALA A 34 17.02 12.04 -2.00
N PRO A 35 17.57 11.62 -3.16
CA PRO A 35 17.59 12.48 -4.33
C PRO A 35 16.15 12.92 -4.61
N ALA A 36 15.94 14.24 -4.70
CA ALA A 36 14.71 14.83 -5.20
C ALA A 36 14.58 14.47 -6.70
N GLY A 37 14.20 13.23 -6.98
CA GLY A 37 13.77 12.73 -8.27
C GLY A 37 12.34 12.26 -8.12
N ASP A 38 11.41 12.91 -8.84
CA ASP A 38 10.01 12.50 -8.98
C ASP A 38 9.31 12.04 -7.69
N GLY A 39 9.58 12.73 -6.57
CA GLY A 39 8.97 12.42 -5.28
C GLY A 39 7.44 12.46 -5.37
N GLY A 40 6.77 11.44 -4.84
CA GLY A 40 5.34 11.33 -4.85
C GLY A 40 4.85 10.43 -3.73
N VAL A 41 3.54 10.19 -3.70
CA VAL A 41 2.96 9.21 -2.79
C VAL A 41 3.37 7.81 -3.23
N ALA A 42 3.80 6.99 -2.27
CA ALA A 42 4.07 5.58 -2.43
C ALA A 42 3.54 4.80 -1.21
N VAL A 43 3.28 3.50 -1.40
CA VAL A 43 2.98 2.61 -0.28
C VAL A 43 4.28 2.15 0.38
N GLU A 44 4.34 2.21 1.70
CA GLU A 44 5.50 1.72 2.44
C GLU A 44 5.61 0.20 2.33
N SER A 45 6.79 -0.28 1.92
CA SER A 45 7.04 -1.72 1.73
C SER A 45 6.78 -2.50 3.03
N GLY A 46 5.96 -3.55 2.92
CA GLY A 46 5.62 -4.43 4.06
C GLY A 46 4.54 -3.89 5.00
N SER A 47 4.00 -2.70 4.76
CA SER A 47 2.86 -2.15 5.53
C SER A 47 1.50 -2.63 5.00
N VAL A 48 1.46 -3.14 3.77
CA VAL A 48 0.23 -3.52 3.06
C VAL A 48 -0.19 -4.95 3.40
N TRP A 49 -1.45 -5.12 3.78
CA TRP A 49 -2.08 -6.43 4.00
C TRP A 49 -3.61 -6.30 4.00
N VAL A 50 -4.30 -7.42 3.76
CA VAL A 50 -5.76 -7.50 3.72
C VAL A 50 -6.23 -8.46 4.81
N ARG A 51 -7.30 -8.12 5.52
CA ARG A 51 -7.92 -9.09 6.45
C ARG A 51 -8.64 -10.18 5.65
N PRO A 52 -8.70 -11.44 6.10
CA PRO A 52 -9.54 -12.44 5.45
C PRO A 52 -11.01 -12.02 5.42
N ALA A 53 -11.75 -12.58 4.47
CA ALA A 53 -13.18 -12.32 4.36
C ALA A 53 -13.92 -12.75 5.64
N VAL A 54 -14.67 -11.84 6.24
CA VAL A 54 -15.70 -12.23 7.22
C VAL A 54 -16.95 -12.56 6.43
N THR A 55 -17.31 -13.84 6.41
CA THR A 55 -18.63 -14.26 5.94
C THR A 55 -19.64 -13.82 6.99
N THR A 56 -20.74 -13.21 6.56
CA THR A 56 -21.85 -12.74 7.42
C THR A 56 -22.66 -13.92 7.98
N GLY A 57 -21.96 -14.87 8.59
CA GLY A 57 -22.45 -15.96 9.44
C GLY A 57 -21.70 -16.04 10.78
N MET A 58 -20.74 -15.15 11.04
CA MET A 58 -20.04 -15.00 12.32
C MET A 58 -20.48 -13.67 12.94
N SER A 59 -21.59 -13.68 13.67
CA SER A 59 -22.16 -12.46 14.23
C SER A 59 -21.36 -11.83 15.38
N ASP A 60 -20.28 -12.41 15.91
CA ASP A 60 -19.80 -11.98 17.25
C ASP A 60 -18.29 -12.14 17.54
N ALA A 61 -17.36 -11.72 16.67
CA ALA A 61 -15.94 -11.85 17.03
C ALA A 61 -14.95 -10.85 16.40
N ALA A 62 -15.16 -9.53 16.51
CA ALA A 62 -14.04 -8.57 16.43
C ALA A 62 -14.40 -7.15 16.90
N MET A 63 -15.12 -6.99 18.01
CA MET A 63 -15.05 -5.75 18.82
C MET A 63 -15.25 -6.11 20.29
N GLY A 64 -14.14 -6.45 20.96
CA GLY A 64 -13.93 -6.44 22.42
C GLY A 64 -15.00 -7.07 23.34
N GLY A 65 -14.71 -8.25 23.91
CA GLY A 65 -15.37 -8.65 25.16
C GLY A 65 -15.34 -10.14 25.52
N ASN A 66 -14.37 -10.51 26.38
CA ASN A 66 -14.36 -11.62 27.36
C ASN A 66 -14.51 -13.09 26.91
N MET A 67 -13.56 -13.89 27.40
CA MET A 67 -13.52 -15.36 27.34
C MET A 67 -14.70 -16.02 28.07
N ASP A 68 -15.34 -16.99 27.42
CA ASP A 68 -15.84 -18.21 28.06
C ASP A 68 -15.34 -19.40 27.23
N HIS A 69 -14.60 -20.27 27.90
CA HIS A 69 -13.99 -21.46 27.36
C HIS A 69 -14.95 -22.63 27.59
N SER A 70 -15.83 -22.92 26.63
CA SER A 70 -16.74 -24.07 26.69
C SER A 70 -16.88 -24.75 25.33
N GLY A 71 -15.93 -25.65 25.05
CA GLY A 71 -16.13 -26.90 24.32
C GLY A 71 -16.87 -26.86 22.98
N GLY A 72 -16.12 -26.76 21.88
CA GLY A 72 -16.62 -27.06 20.54
C GLY A 72 -15.46 -27.39 19.61
N SER A 73 -15.10 -28.66 19.53
CA SER A 73 -14.23 -29.19 18.49
C SER A 73 -14.89 -28.96 17.13
N MET A 74 -14.55 -27.87 16.45
CA MET A 74 -14.95 -27.64 15.06
C MET A 74 -13.77 -28.01 14.16
N ASP A 75 -13.90 -29.22 13.63
CA ASP A 75 -13.35 -29.70 12.38
C ASP A 75 -13.10 -28.53 11.40
N HIS A 76 -11.85 -28.32 10.98
CA HIS A 76 -11.50 -27.36 9.92
C HIS A 76 -11.95 -27.91 8.55
N GLY A 77 -13.24 -28.18 8.44
CA GLY A 77 -13.94 -28.41 7.19
C GLY A 77 -14.15 -27.06 6.51
N SER A 78 -13.18 -26.70 5.66
CA SER A 78 -13.31 -25.72 4.60
C SER A 78 -14.63 -25.92 3.84
N MET A 79 -15.66 -25.18 4.23
CA MET A 79 -16.85 -24.97 3.41
C MET A 79 -16.85 -23.50 3.02
N GLY A 80 -16.19 -23.24 1.89
CA GLY A 80 -16.40 -22.03 1.12
C GLY A 80 -17.90 -21.87 0.87
N GLN A 81 -18.42 -20.72 1.27
CA GLN A 81 -19.80 -20.36 1.01
C GLN A 81 -19.81 -18.95 0.45
N GLY A 82 -19.40 -18.87 -0.82
CA GLY A 82 -19.89 -17.92 -1.81
C GLY A 82 -19.49 -16.47 -1.59
N GLY A 83 -18.78 -15.91 -2.58
CA GLY A 83 -18.49 -14.49 -2.71
C GLY A 83 -19.68 -13.62 -2.29
N GLY A 84 -19.42 -12.75 -1.32
CA GLY A 84 -20.42 -12.03 -0.53
C GLY A 84 -19.93 -11.65 0.87
N GLY A 85 -18.76 -12.13 1.30
CA GLY A 85 -18.07 -11.62 2.48
C GLY A 85 -17.53 -10.21 2.28
N ASN A 86 -17.28 -9.52 3.39
CA ASN A 86 -16.60 -8.22 3.40
C ASN A 86 -15.19 -8.38 3.97
N SER A 87 -14.28 -7.57 3.46
CA SER A 87 -12.90 -7.47 3.95
C SER A 87 -12.50 -6.00 4.10
N ALA A 88 -11.31 -5.74 4.63
CA ALA A 88 -10.66 -4.45 4.50
C ALA A 88 -9.16 -4.60 4.29
N ALA A 89 -8.61 -3.67 3.51
CA ALA A 89 -7.19 -3.52 3.31
C ALA A 89 -6.63 -2.41 4.20
N TYR A 90 -5.42 -2.67 4.70
CA TYR A 90 -4.63 -1.80 5.54
C TYR A 90 -3.28 -1.59 4.88
N LEU A 91 -2.76 -0.38 4.96
CA LEU A 91 -1.52 0.03 4.31
C LEU A 91 -1.06 1.38 4.85
N ARG A 92 0.23 1.69 4.70
CA ARG A 92 0.75 3.02 5.01
C ARG A 92 1.19 3.71 3.73
N LEU A 93 0.64 4.90 3.48
CA LEU A 93 1.05 5.78 2.38
C LEU A 93 2.06 6.80 2.91
N VAL A 94 3.13 6.99 2.16
CA VAL A 94 4.17 7.97 2.46
C VAL A 94 4.35 8.86 1.24
N ASN A 95 4.24 10.17 1.44
CA ASN A 95 4.50 11.16 0.43
C ASN A 95 5.91 11.72 0.59
N THR A 96 6.82 11.30 -0.30
CA THR A 96 8.18 11.85 -0.33
C THR A 96 8.31 13.04 -1.28
N GLY A 97 7.20 13.46 -1.89
CA GLY A 97 7.12 14.62 -2.78
C GLY A 97 7.00 15.95 -2.04
N GLY A 98 7.20 17.03 -2.79
CA GLY A 98 7.09 18.41 -2.30
C GLY A 98 5.67 18.99 -2.34
N GLU A 99 4.70 18.25 -2.88
CA GLU A 99 3.31 18.66 -2.99
C GLU A 99 2.41 17.71 -2.20
N ALA A 100 1.36 18.24 -1.58
CA ALA A 100 0.34 17.41 -0.93
C ALA A 100 -0.48 16.69 -1.99
N ASP A 101 -0.93 15.48 -1.67
CA ASP A 101 -1.79 14.67 -2.52
C ASP A 101 -2.89 14.04 -1.65
N ALA A 102 -3.86 13.37 -2.25
CA ALA A 102 -4.90 12.68 -1.50
C ALA A 102 -5.25 11.34 -2.14
N LEU A 103 -5.49 10.31 -1.34
CA LEU A 103 -6.08 9.07 -1.81
C LEU A 103 -7.58 9.29 -1.99
N VAL A 104 -8.07 9.32 -3.23
CA VAL A 104 -9.48 9.58 -3.56
C VAL A 104 -10.27 8.30 -3.86
N GLY A 105 -9.58 7.16 -3.90
CA GLY A 105 -10.23 5.89 -4.14
C GLY A 105 -9.26 4.72 -4.21
N ALA A 106 -9.83 3.53 -4.25
CA ALA A 106 -9.12 2.30 -4.53
C ALA A 106 -10.01 1.40 -5.41
N SER A 107 -9.39 0.48 -6.14
CA SER A 107 -10.09 -0.54 -6.92
C SER A 107 -9.33 -1.85 -6.85
N THR A 108 -10.05 -2.96 -6.93
CA THR A 108 -9.47 -4.31 -6.99
C THR A 108 -10.42 -5.22 -7.77
N ASP A 109 -9.89 -6.26 -8.40
CA ASP A 109 -10.69 -7.29 -9.04
C ASP A 109 -11.31 -8.27 -8.03
N ALA A 110 -10.79 -8.29 -6.79
CA ALA A 110 -11.27 -9.19 -5.74
C ALA A 110 -12.63 -8.79 -5.14
N ALA A 111 -13.10 -7.55 -5.35
CA ALA A 111 -14.34 -7.02 -4.78
C ALA A 111 -15.15 -6.24 -5.82
N LYS A 112 -16.48 -6.22 -5.69
CA LYS A 112 -17.32 -5.37 -6.56
C LYS A 112 -17.33 -3.91 -6.14
N ILE A 113 -17.25 -3.65 -4.84
CA ILE A 113 -17.33 -2.31 -4.27
C ILE A 113 -16.13 -2.10 -3.35
N VAL A 114 -15.49 -0.95 -3.51
CA VAL A 114 -14.34 -0.53 -2.70
C VAL A 114 -14.63 0.86 -2.14
N GLU A 115 -14.63 0.99 -0.83
CA GLU A 115 -14.92 2.24 -0.12
C GLU A 115 -13.79 2.58 0.84
N ILE A 116 -13.59 3.87 1.11
CA ILE A 116 -12.63 4.33 2.12
C ILE A 116 -13.43 4.76 3.34
N HIS A 117 -13.13 4.14 4.49
CA HIS A 117 -13.84 4.40 5.74
C HIS A 117 -12.86 4.98 6.75
N ASP A 118 -13.35 5.93 7.54
CA ASP A 118 -12.67 6.46 8.72
C ASP A 118 -13.40 6.02 9.99
N MET A 119 -12.66 5.93 11.09
CA MET A 119 -13.18 5.62 12.40
C MET A 119 -12.92 6.79 13.33
N THR A 120 -13.98 7.39 13.85
CA THR A 120 -13.89 8.41 14.88
C THR A 120 -14.55 7.94 16.17
N MET A 121 -13.94 8.28 17.30
CA MET A 121 -14.57 8.12 18.61
C MET A 121 -15.41 9.35 18.90
N GLU A 122 -16.72 9.18 18.85
CA GLU A 122 -17.65 10.22 19.26
C GLU A 122 -18.39 9.77 20.52
N ASN A 123 -18.20 10.48 21.63
CA ASN A 123 -18.85 10.18 22.92
C ASN A 123 -18.59 8.75 23.44
N GLY A 124 -17.38 8.21 23.21
CA GLY A 124 -17.02 6.84 23.61
C GLY A 124 -17.60 5.73 22.72
N VAL A 125 -18.25 6.09 21.61
CA VAL A 125 -18.74 5.16 20.59
C VAL A 125 -17.85 5.28 19.36
N MET A 126 -17.29 4.15 18.91
CA MET A 126 -16.58 4.05 17.62
C MET A 126 -17.60 4.15 16.49
N LYS A 127 -17.53 5.21 15.69
CA LYS A 127 -18.33 5.37 14.48
C LYS A 127 -17.45 5.18 13.26
N MET A 128 -17.82 4.22 12.40
CA MET A 128 -17.31 4.12 11.03
C MET A 128 -18.15 5.02 10.13
N PHE A 129 -17.50 5.83 9.30
CA PHE A 129 -18.17 6.62 8.28
C PHE A 129 -17.34 6.62 6.99
N PRO A 130 -17.99 6.56 5.82
CA PRO A 130 -17.30 6.65 4.55
C PRO A 130 -16.75 8.06 4.37
N ILE A 131 -15.55 8.14 3.80
CA ILE A 131 -14.88 9.40 3.44
C ILE A 131 -14.55 9.39 1.94
N GLU A 132 -14.57 10.56 1.34
CA GLU A 132 -14.30 10.70 -0.10
C GLU A 132 -12.81 10.65 -0.42
N GLN A 133 -11.96 11.13 0.50
CA GLN A 133 -10.52 11.16 0.30
C GLN A 133 -9.73 11.17 1.61
N ILE A 134 -8.49 10.67 1.57
CA ILE A 134 -7.49 10.77 2.64
C ILE A 134 -6.40 11.73 2.19
N GLU A 135 -6.26 12.86 2.88
CA GLU A 135 -5.20 13.82 2.59
C GLU A 135 -3.83 13.32 3.06
N ILE A 136 -2.81 13.51 2.23
CA ILE A 136 -1.43 13.08 2.45
C ILE A 136 -0.51 14.30 2.24
N PRO A 137 -0.12 15.00 3.32
CA PRO A 137 0.66 16.22 3.19
C PRO A 137 2.04 15.95 2.57
N ALA A 138 2.64 16.97 1.96
CA ALA A 138 4.00 16.90 1.42
C ALA A 138 5.00 16.49 2.51
N GLY A 139 5.84 15.49 2.24
CA GLY A 139 6.76 14.92 3.23
C GLY A 139 6.07 14.16 4.38
N GLY A 140 4.76 13.94 4.30
CA GLY A 140 3.95 13.30 5.33
C GLY A 140 3.57 11.85 5.02
N SER A 141 2.70 11.28 5.84
CA SER A 141 2.18 9.92 5.67
C SER A 141 0.74 9.81 6.14
N ALA A 142 -0.02 8.92 5.51
CA ALA A 142 -1.33 8.49 5.98
C ALA A 142 -1.29 7.00 6.32
N GLU A 143 -1.75 6.65 7.51
CA GLU A 143 -1.73 5.27 8.01
C GLU A 143 -3.13 4.70 8.03
N LEU A 144 -3.35 3.64 7.25
CA LEU A 144 -4.58 2.87 7.25
C LEU A 144 -4.39 1.65 8.14
N GLN A 145 -5.06 1.63 9.28
CA GLN A 145 -4.89 0.62 10.33
C GLN A 145 -6.24 0.23 10.96
N PRO A 146 -6.32 -0.94 11.60
CA PRO A 146 -7.51 -1.33 12.35
C PRO A 146 -7.84 -0.28 13.43
N GLY A 147 -9.09 0.19 13.45
CA GLY A 147 -9.53 1.22 14.41
C GLY A 147 -9.34 2.67 13.95
N GLY A 148 -8.79 2.88 12.75
CA GLY A 148 -8.71 4.18 12.09
C GLY A 148 -9.15 4.08 10.63
N LEU A 149 -8.37 4.71 9.74
CA LEU A 149 -8.60 4.67 8.30
C LEU A 149 -8.42 3.26 7.73
N HIS A 150 -9.30 2.85 6.82
CA HIS A 150 -9.16 1.57 6.12
C HIS A 150 -9.92 1.56 4.80
N VAL A 151 -9.50 0.71 3.87
CA VAL A 151 -10.21 0.47 2.61
C VAL A 151 -11.12 -0.72 2.77
N MET A 152 -12.43 -0.51 2.81
CA MET A 152 -13.42 -1.59 2.89
C MET A 152 -13.69 -2.20 1.52
N LEU A 153 -13.63 -3.52 1.46
CA LEU A 153 -13.92 -4.35 0.29
C LEU A 153 -15.28 -5.01 0.52
N ILE A 154 -16.28 -4.63 -0.26
CA ILE A 154 -17.67 -5.08 -0.10
C ILE A 154 -18.04 -5.96 -1.29
N ASP A 155 -18.79 -7.04 -1.00
CA ASP A 155 -19.25 -8.00 -2.00
C ASP A 155 -18.07 -8.60 -2.79
N LEU A 156 -17.24 -9.34 -2.04
CA LEU A 156 -16.06 -10.02 -2.61
C LEU A 156 -16.47 -10.99 -3.72
N ASN A 157 -15.78 -10.92 -4.86
CA ASN A 157 -15.97 -11.84 -5.99
C ASN A 157 -15.43 -13.25 -5.70
N GLN A 158 -14.49 -13.35 -4.77
CA GLN A 158 -13.84 -14.59 -4.33
C GLN A 158 -13.63 -14.57 -2.82
N ASP A 159 -13.62 -15.76 -2.21
CA ASP A 159 -13.31 -15.89 -0.78
C ASP A 159 -11.81 -15.59 -0.57
N LEU A 160 -11.51 -14.59 0.27
CA LEU A 160 -10.14 -14.22 0.63
C LEU A 160 -9.70 -14.98 1.88
N ASN A 161 -8.79 -15.94 1.71
CA ASN A 161 -8.23 -16.76 2.78
C ASN A 161 -6.81 -16.30 3.15
N ALA A 162 -6.38 -16.60 4.39
CA ALA A 162 -5.02 -16.28 4.80
C ALA A 162 -3.98 -16.97 3.90
N GLY A 163 -3.03 -16.20 3.40
CA GLY A 163 -2.02 -16.65 2.42
C GLY A 163 -2.37 -16.34 0.96
N ASP A 164 -3.58 -15.88 0.66
CA ASP A 164 -3.93 -15.36 -0.66
C ASP A 164 -3.30 -13.97 -0.89
N GLU A 165 -3.25 -13.52 -2.14
CA GLU A 165 -2.79 -12.18 -2.50
C GLU A 165 -3.88 -11.43 -3.27
N VAL A 166 -4.04 -10.15 -2.95
CA VAL A 166 -5.01 -9.25 -3.60
C VAL A 166 -4.27 -8.11 -4.26
N GLU A 167 -4.51 -7.88 -5.55
CA GLU A 167 -4.02 -6.68 -6.23
C GLU A 167 -4.97 -5.51 -5.95
N LEU A 168 -4.42 -4.43 -5.38
CA LEU A 168 -5.12 -3.17 -5.15
C LEU A 168 -4.49 -2.06 -5.98
N THR A 169 -5.35 -1.32 -6.68
CA THR A 169 -4.98 -0.10 -7.39
C THR A 169 -5.51 1.09 -6.60
N LEU A 170 -4.59 1.87 -6.03
CA LEU A 170 -4.88 3.09 -5.28
C LEU A 170 -4.90 4.29 -6.25
N LYS A 171 -5.94 5.11 -6.16
CA LYS A 171 -6.14 6.29 -7.02
C LYS A 171 -5.91 7.57 -6.22
N LEU A 172 -4.99 8.40 -6.69
CA LEU A 172 -4.65 9.66 -6.07
C LEU A 172 -5.38 10.82 -6.74
N ALA A 173 -5.59 11.91 -6.00
CA ALA A 173 -6.21 13.14 -6.48
C ALA A 173 -5.41 13.75 -7.64
N SER A 174 -4.09 13.55 -7.65
CA SER A 174 -3.22 13.94 -8.76
C SER A 174 -3.51 13.19 -10.08
N GLY A 175 -4.38 12.17 -10.07
CA GLY A 175 -4.63 11.26 -11.19
C GLY A 175 -3.59 10.15 -11.34
N LYS A 176 -2.66 10.02 -10.40
CA LYS A 176 -1.70 8.91 -10.34
C LYS A 176 -2.38 7.66 -9.78
N GLU A 177 -2.00 6.51 -10.30
CA GLU A 177 -2.45 5.21 -9.82
C GLU A 177 -1.25 4.40 -9.29
N ILE A 178 -1.40 3.81 -8.12
CA ILE A 178 -0.39 2.96 -7.49
C ILE A 178 -0.96 1.55 -7.38
N GLN A 179 -0.35 0.60 -8.07
CA GLN A 179 -0.69 -0.81 -7.94
C GLN A 179 0.15 -1.44 -6.83
N VAL A 180 -0.51 -2.12 -5.90
CA VAL A 180 0.13 -2.85 -4.81
C VAL A 180 -0.48 -4.23 -4.65
N THR A 181 0.38 -5.21 -4.44
CA THR A 181 -0.03 -6.57 -4.06
C THR A 181 -0.08 -6.63 -2.54
N ALA A 182 -1.25 -7.00 -2.02
CA ALA A 182 -1.53 -7.06 -0.60
C ALA A 182 -1.77 -8.51 -0.17
N PRO A 183 -0.90 -9.09 0.67
CA PRO A 183 -1.12 -10.43 1.21
C PRO A 183 -2.32 -10.42 2.17
N VAL A 184 -3.11 -11.48 2.14
CA VAL A 184 -4.21 -11.70 3.06
C VAL A 184 -3.66 -12.34 4.33
N GLU A 185 -3.74 -11.62 5.45
CA GLU A 185 -3.16 -12.03 6.74
C GLU A 185 -4.16 -11.83 7.89
N GLN A 186 -4.18 -12.76 8.84
CA GLN A 186 -4.80 -12.55 10.15
C GLN A 186 -3.73 -11.99 11.10
N ARG A 187 -3.88 -10.74 11.53
CA ARG A 187 -3.02 -10.08 12.52
C ARG A 187 -3.78 -9.70 13.77
#